data_AF-A0A3Q1JIJ7-F1
#
_entry.id   AF-A0A3Q1JIJ7-F1
#
_cell.length_a   1.000
_cell.length_b   1.000
_cell.length_c   1.000
_cell.angle_alpha   90.00
_cell.angle_beta   90.00
_cell.angle_gamma   90.00
#
_symmetry.space_group_name_H-M   'P 1'
#
loop_
_entity.id
_entity.type
_entity.pdbx_description
1 polymer ?
#
loop_
_entity_poly.entity_id
_entity_poly.type
_entity_poly.pdbx_seq_one_letter_code
_entity_poly.pdbx_strand_id
1 'polypeptide(L)'
;MADKQNAQKSVKIAAGAVVCVESEIRGDVTIGPRTVVHPKARIIAEAGPIVIGEGNLIEEQALIINSYPENITPDSEVEPKTMTIGINNVFEVGCASRALKIGDNNVIESKADVGRNVILTSGCIIGAFCQVNTCEVIPENTVIYGSGCMRRVQTERPQVKSSVCCQLRAKPKLHTQGHFSHSTWI
;
A
#
# COMPACT_ATOMS: atom_id res chain seq x y z
N MET A 1 7.59 -37.86 11.77
CA MET A 1 7.40 -36.51 12.33
C MET A 1 8.29 -35.59 11.52
N ALA A 2 7.71 -34.82 10.61
CA ALA A 2 8.47 -33.97 9.71
C ALA A 2 8.85 -32.69 10.45
N ASP A 3 10.14 -32.53 10.72
CA ASP A 3 10.75 -31.25 11.04
C ASP A 3 10.49 -30.31 9.85
N LYS A 4 9.40 -29.55 9.91
CA LYS A 4 9.22 -28.38 9.05
C LYS A 4 10.32 -27.41 9.44
N GLN A 5 11.40 -27.46 8.66
CA GLN A 5 12.54 -26.56 8.72
C GLN A 5 12.04 -25.15 9.04
N ASN A 6 12.42 -24.68 10.23
CA ASN A 6 12.27 -23.31 10.64
C ASN A 6 13.13 -22.48 9.68
N ALA A 7 12.56 -22.13 8.51
CA ALA A 7 13.17 -21.22 7.56
C ALA A 7 13.58 -20.01 8.38
N GLN A 8 14.89 -19.80 8.52
CA GLN A 8 15.45 -18.76 9.39
C GLN A 8 14.94 -17.42 8.88
N LYS A 9 13.85 -16.94 9.47
CA LYS A 9 13.23 -15.65 9.16
C LYS A 9 14.24 -14.57 9.52
N SER A 10 14.96 -14.09 8.51
CA SER A 10 16.04 -13.14 8.66
C SER A 10 15.54 -11.76 8.27
N VAL A 11 15.59 -10.83 9.24
CA VAL A 11 15.32 -9.41 8.98
C VAL A 11 16.67 -8.74 8.73
N LYS A 12 16.86 -8.23 7.51
CA LYS A 12 18.06 -7.50 7.09
C LYS A 12 17.74 -6.02 7.08
N ILE A 13 18.33 -5.27 7.99
CA ILE A 13 18.12 -3.82 8.11
C ILE A 13 19.38 -3.11 7.62
N ALA A 14 19.26 -2.27 6.60
CA ALA A 14 20.37 -1.46 6.11
C ALA A 14 20.70 -0.32 7.08
N ALA A 15 21.96 0.12 7.08
CA ALA A 15 22.40 1.25 7.90
C ALA A 15 21.63 2.53 7.51
N GLY A 16 21.08 3.23 8.51
CA GLY A 16 20.28 4.44 8.30
C GLY A 16 18.78 4.21 8.10
N ALA A 17 18.30 2.97 8.18
CA ALA A 17 16.87 2.70 8.35
C ALA A 17 16.46 2.87 9.83
N VAL A 18 15.29 3.46 10.06
CA VAL A 18 14.70 3.66 11.38
C VAL A 18 13.52 2.73 11.51
N VAL A 19 13.62 1.76 12.42
CA VAL A 19 12.57 0.78 12.69
C VAL A 19 12.14 0.89 14.14
N CYS A 20 10.87 1.19 14.39
CA CYS A 20 10.32 1.21 15.75
C CYS A 20 10.19 -0.20 16.32
N VAL A 21 10.47 -0.34 17.63
CA VAL A 21 10.39 -1.61 18.37
C VAL A 21 8.96 -2.19 18.45
N GLU A 22 7.95 -1.33 18.35
CA GLU A 22 6.53 -1.72 18.33
C GLU A 22 6.04 -2.18 16.95
N SER A 23 6.91 -2.20 15.94
CA SER A 23 6.55 -2.74 14.63
C SER A 23 6.58 -4.27 14.65
N GLU A 24 5.64 -4.89 13.96
CA GLU A 24 5.55 -6.34 13.81
C GLU A 24 6.15 -6.73 12.47
N ILE A 25 7.34 -7.32 12.49
CA ILE A 25 8.03 -7.80 11.28
C ILE A 25 8.15 -9.32 11.38
N ARG A 26 7.58 -10.03 10.40
CA ARG A 26 7.60 -11.49 10.33
C ARG A 26 8.12 -11.96 8.97
N GLY A 27 9.04 -12.92 8.99
CA GLY A 27 9.55 -13.56 7.77
C GLY A 27 10.87 -12.98 7.29
N ASP A 28 11.23 -13.27 6.04
CA ASP A 28 12.43 -12.72 5.41
C ASP A 28 12.14 -11.34 4.82
N VAL A 29 12.63 -10.30 5.49
CA VAL A 29 12.40 -8.91 5.11
C VAL A 29 13.73 -8.20 4.99
N THR A 30 13.95 -7.54 3.86
CA THR A 30 15.09 -6.68 3.62
C THR A 30 14.62 -5.23 3.59
N ILE A 31 15.12 -4.41 4.50
CA ILE A 31 14.79 -2.99 4.63
C ILE A 31 15.94 -2.15 4.10
N GLY A 32 15.68 -1.39 3.04
CA GLY A 32 16.64 -0.46 2.46
C GLY A 32 16.95 0.73 3.37
N PRO A 33 18.09 1.41 3.14
CA PRO A 33 18.53 2.53 3.96
C PRO A 33 17.53 3.70 3.90
N ARG A 34 17.58 4.63 4.85
CA ARG A 34 16.69 5.79 4.94
C ARG A 34 15.18 5.46 5.02
N THR A 35 14.82 4.19 5.15
CA THR A 35 13.43 3.78 5.37
C THR A 35 13.02 4.09 6.80
N VAL A 36 11.82 4.60 6.99
CA VAL A 36 11.25 4.89 8.31
C VAL A 36 10.01 4.03 8.52
N VAL A 37 9.99 3.27 9.61
CA VAL A 37 8.86 2.42 10.01
C VAL A 37 8.30 2.91 11.34
N HIS A 38 7.06 3.38 11.31
CA HIS A 38 6.32 3.84 12.48
C HIS A 38 5.87 2.67 13.39
N PRO A 39 5.50 2.96 14.67
CA PRO A 39 4.96 1.95 15.58
C PRO A 39 3.66 1.32 15.03
N LYS A 40 3.39 0.07 15.42
CA LYS A 40 2.23 -0.74 14.96
C LYS A 40 2.15 -1.02 13.46
N ALA A 41 3.18 -0.69 12.68
CA ALA A 41 3.31 -1.19 11.32
C ALA A 41 3.48 -2.71 11.34
N ARG A 42 2.89 -3.39 10.35
CA ARG A 42 2.87 -4.86 10.25
C ARG A 42 3.39 -5.28 8.89
N ILE A 43 4.53 -5.96 8.88
CA ILE A 43 5.20 -6.46 7.66
C ILE A 43 5.29 -7.97 7.78
N ILE A 44 4.54 -8.69 6.94
CA ILE A 44 4.37 -10.14 7.01
C ILE A 44 4.78 -10.77 5.68
N ALA A 45 5.94 -11.43 5.69
CA ALA A 45 6.46 -12.26 4.61
C ALA A 45 6.13 -13.74 4.89
N GLU A 46 5.00 -14.22 4.36
CA GLU A 46 4.59 -15.63 4.44
C GLU A 46 4.86 -16.38 3.14
N ALA A 47 4.59 -15.75 1.99
CA ALA A 47 4.67 -16.36 0.67
C ALA A 47 6.01 -16.25 -0.06
N GLY A 48 6.89 -15.39 0.44
CA GLY A 48 8.19 -15.12 -0.15
C GLY A 48 8.83 -13.89 0.51
N PRO A 49 10.13 -13.65 0.27
CA PRO A 49 10.84 -12.55 0.87
C PRO A 49 10.28 -11.20 0.39
N ILE A 50 10.29 -10.21 1.29
CA ILE A 50 9.91 -8.82 1.00
C ILE A 50 11.18 -7.99 0.93
N VAL A 51 11.37 -7.30 -0.20
CA VAL A 51 12.48 -6.37 -0.41
C VAL A 51 11.93 -4.97 -0.47
N ILE A 52 12.29 -4.15 0.52
CA ILE A 52 11.93 -2.75 0.62
C ILE A 52 13.11 -1.92 0.16
N GLY A 53 12.89 -1.06 -0.83
CA GLY A 53 13.89 -0.14 -1.35
C GLY A 53 14.26 0.97 -0.36
N GLU A 54 14.99 1.95 -0.85
CA GLU A 54 15.50 3.06 -0.06
C GLU A 54 14.47 4.18 0.13
N GLY A 55 14.50 4.87 1.27
CA GLY A 55 13.73 6.09 1.50
C GLY A 55 12.21 5.90 1.60
N ASN A 56 11.76 4.67 1.84
CA ASN A 56 10.33 4.40 2.01
C ASN A 56 9.83 4.90 3.38
N LEU A 57 8.59 5.37 3.42
CA LEU A 57 7.91 5.79 4.64
C LEU A 57 6.75 4.84 4.90
N ILE A 58 6.78 4.14 6.03
CA ILE A 58 5.73 3.23 6.48
C ILE A 58 5.12 3.81 7.75
N GLU A 59 3.90 4.32 7.64
CA GLU A 59 3.18 4.92 8.77
C GLU A 59 2.52 3.88 9.68
N GLU A 60 1.89 4.39 10.76
CA GLU A 60 1.22 3.59 11.77
C GLU A 60 0.08 2.76 11.15
N GLN A 61 -0.13 1.54 11.65
CA GLN A 61 -1.15 0.59 11.16
C GLN A 61 -1.01 0.18 9.68
N ALA A 62 0.05 0.57 8.98
CA ALA A 62 0.32 0.08 7.64
C ALA A 62 0.52 -1.45 7.67
N LEU A 63 -0.15 -2.13 6.75
CA LEU A 63 -0.17 -3.58 6.66
C LEU A 63 0.39 -4.01 5.31
N ILE A 64 1.60 -4.56 5.32
CA ILE A 64 2.26 -5.12 4.12
C ILE A 64 2.26 -6.64 4.29
N ILE A 65 1.50 -7.34 3.44
CA ILE A 65 1.37 -8.80 3.52
C ILE A 65 1.67 -9.42 2.17
N ASN A 66 2.63 -10.34 2.14
CA ASN A 66 2.81 -11.29 1.05
C ASN A 66 2.27 -12.66 1.50
N SER A 67 0.99 -12.94 1.24
CA SER A 67 0.33 -14.21 1.59
C SER A 67 0.16 -15.11 0.37
N TYR A 68 0.00 -16.43 0.54
CA TYR A 68 -0.29 -17.36 -0.57
C TYR A 68 -1.76 -17.23 -1.00
N PRO A 69 -2.12 -17.45 -2.28
CA PRO A 69 -3.52 -17.47 -2.66
C PRO A 69 -4.09 -18.79 -2.15
N GLU A 70 -5.22 -18.75 -1.45
CA GLU A 70 -5.84 -19.93 -0.83
C GLU A 70 -6.27 -21.04 -1.82
N ASN A 71 -6.00 -20.90 -3.13
CA ASN A 71 -6.55 -21.76 -4.20
C ASN A 71 -5.52 -22.48 -5.09
N ILE A 72 -4.28 -22.68 -4.66
CA ILE A 72 -3.38 -23.55 -5.43
C ILE A 72 -2.57 -24.43 -4.47
N THR A 73 -2.76 -25.74 -4.66
CA THR A 73 -1.96 -26.81 -4.07
C THR A 73 -0.46 -26.58 -4.31
N PRO A 74 0.43 -27.11 -3.46
CA PRO A 74 1.89 -26.94 -3.54
C PRO A 74 2.54 -27.73 -4.71
N ASP A 75 1.83 -27.89 -5.83
CA ASP A 75 2.20 -28.77 -6.96
C ASP A 75 2.27 -28.04 -8.32
N SER A 76 2.14 -26.71 -8.32
CA SER A 76 2.59 -25.90 -9.45
C SER A 76 3.82 -25.15 -8.97
N GLU A 77 4.91 -25.23 -9.74
CA GLU A 77 6.19 -24.54 -9.57
C GLU A 77 6.02 -23.01 -9.62
N VAL A 78 5.19 -22.46 -8.75
CA VAL A 78 5.00 -21.04 -8.59
C VAL A 78 6.16 -20.59 -7.74
N GLU A 79 7.22 -20.17 -8.41
CA GLU A 79 8.39 -19.52 -7.82
C GLU A 79 7.94 -18.59 -6.69
N PRO A 80 8.58 -18.66 -5.50
CA PRO A 80 8.25 -17.79 -4.38
C PRO A 80 8.29 -16.35 -4.87
N LYS A 81 7.10 -15.76 -5.04
CA LYS A 81 7.00 -14.47 -5.72
C LYS A 81 7.44 -13.40 -4.75
N THR A 82 8.66 -12.94 -4.98
CA THR A 82 9.30 -11.91 -4.17
C THR A 82 8.49 -10.63 -4.28
N MET A 83 8.13 -10.07 -3.13
CA MET A 83 7.50 -8.76 -3.10
C MET A 83 8.59 -7.71 -3.15
N THR A 84 8.57 -6.86 -4.17
CA THR A 84 9.56 -5.79 -4.35
C THR A 84 8.88 -4.44 -4.24
N ILE A 85 9.39 -3.62 -3.34
CA ILE A 85 8.98 -2.22 -3.16
C ILE A 85 10.15 -1.35 -3.58
N GLY A 86 9.92 -0.41 -4.49
CA GLY A 86 10.93 0.51 -5.02
C GLY A 86 11.35 1.59 -4.02
N ILE A 87 11.79 2.72 -4.55
CA ILE A 87 12.41 3.81 -3.80
C ILE A 87 11.38 4.92 -3.51
N ASN A 88 11.47 5.53 -2.32
CA ASN A 88 10.68 6.69 -1.89
C ASN A 88 9.15 6.49 -1.99
N ASN A 89 8.64 5.30 -1.68
CA ASN A 89 7.19 5.11 -1.57
C ASN A 89 6.70 5.55 -0.18
N VAL A 90 5.48 6.08 -0.14
CA VAL A 90 4.82 6.52 1.08
C VAL A 90 3.58 5.67 1.31
N PHE A 91 3.55 5.01 2.47
CA PHE A 91 2.41 4.24 2.96
C PHE A 91 1.81 5.00 4.13
N GLU A 92 0.64 5.61 3.91
CA GLU A 92 -0.08 6.31 4.97
C GLU A 92 -0.76 5.37 5.97
N VAL A 93 -1.37 5.96 6.99
CA VAL A 93 -1.97 5.25 8.13
C VAL A 93 -3.06 4.27 7.69
N GLY A 94 -2.93 3.03 8.16
CA GLY A 94 -3.93 1.99 7.96
C GLY A 94 -4.09 1.51 6.52
N CYS A 95 -3.12 1.77 5.64
CA CYS A 95 -3.12 1.17 4.31
C CYS A 95 -2.87 -0.34 4.38
N ALA A 96 -3.43 -1.10 3.44
CA ALA A 96 -3.17 -2.52 3.27
C ALA A 96 -2.58 -2.76 1.88
N SER A 97 -1.34 -3.21 1.80
CA SER A 97 -0.67 -3.52 0.55
C SER A 97 -0.37 -5.02 0.44
N ARG A 98 -0.95 -5.64 -0.59
CA ARG A 98 -0.67 -7.03 -0.98
C ARG A 98 0.02 -7.12 -2.34
N ALA A 99 0.33 -5.99 -2.95
CA ALA A 99 0.92 -5.90 -4.28
C ALA A 99 2.30 -6.56 -4.34
N LEU A 100 2.53 -7.36 -5.36
CA LEU A 100 3.80 -8.09 -5.54
C LEU A 100 4.93 -7.18 -6.04
N LYS A 101 4.59 -6.13 -6.79
CA LYS A 101 5.56 -5.18 -7.35
C LYS A 101 5.03 -3.76 -7.17
N ILE A 102 5.83 -2.93 -6.50
CA ILE A 102 5.63 -1.50 -6.33
C ILE A 102 6.87 -0.81 -6.87
N GLY A 103 6.71 0.10 -7.83
CA GLY A 103 7.81 0.90 -8.38
C GLY A 103 8.23 2.05 -7.46
N ASP A 104 8.59 3.18 -8.05
CA ASP A 104 9.23 4.29 -7.34
C ASP A 104 8.30 5.50 -7.16
N ASN A 105 8.47 6.22 -6.05
CA ASN A 105 7.73 7.45 -5.73
C ASN A 105 6.20 7.27 -5.75
N ASN A 106 5.68 6.11 -5.33
CA ASN A 106 4.25 5.92 -5.19
C ASN A 106 3.75 6.41 -3.83
N VAL A 107 2.52 6.90 -3.80
CA VAL A 107 1.85 7.33 -2.58
C VAL A 107 0.59 6.50 -2.41
N ILE A 108 0.50 5.78 -1.31
CA ILE A 108 -0.69 5.02 -0.92
C ILE A 108 -1.32 5.76 0.25
N GLU A 109 -2.46 6.38 0.00
CA GLU A 109 -3.18 7.16 1.01
C GLU A 109 -3.85 6.25 2.06
N SER A 110 -4.34 6.92 3.11
CA SER A 110 -4.90 6.30 4.29
C SER A 110 -6.06 5.34 3.96
N LYS A 111 -6.05 4.15 4.57
CA LYS A 111 -7.07 3.09 4.38
C LYS A 111 -7.24 2.60 2.94
N ALA A 112 -6.29 2.86 2.05
CA ALA A 112 -6.29 2.22 0.74
C ALA A 112 -5.96 0.72 0.87
N ASP A 113 -6.63 -0.12 0.07
CA ASP A 113 -6.31 -1.54 -0.07
C ASP A 113 -5.80 -1.80 -1.50
N VAL A 114 -4.58 -2.33 -1.59
CA VAL A 114 -3.96 -2.71 -2.87
C VAL A 114 -3.96 -4.23 -2.96
N GLY A 115 -4.67 -4.73 -3.97
CA GLY A 115 -4.80 -6.15 -4.24
C GLY A 115 -3.51 -6.80 -4.70
N ARG A 116 -3.44 -8.12 -4.53
CA ARG A 116 -2.25 -8.93 -4.85
C ARG A 116 -1.81 -8.84 -6.31
N ASN A 117 -2.78 -8.84 -7.21
CA ASN A 117 -2.54 -8.89 -8.65
C ASN A 117 -2.29 -7.50 -9.26
N VAL A 118 -2.18 -6.46 -8.43
CA VAL A 118 -1.85 -5.12 -8.86
C VAL A 118 -0.34 -4.98 -8.95
N ILE A 119 0.12 -4.42 -10.07
CA ILE A 119 1.49 -3.97 -10.24
C ILE A 119 1.45 -2.44 -10.29
N LEU A 120 2.05 -1.80 -9.29
CA LEU A 120 2.24 -0.35 -9.29
C LEU A 120 3.54 -0.03 -10.01
N THR A 121 3.47 0.85 -10.99
CA THR A 121 4.66 1.40 -11.66
C THR A 121 5.22 2.56 -10.83
N SER A 122 5.55 3.70 -11.44
CA SER A 122 6.19 4.84 -10.77
C SER A 122 5.32 6.09 -10.80
N GLY A 123 5.33 6.84 -9.70
CA GLY A 123 4.55 8.07 -9.55
C GLY A 123 3.03 7.85 -9.45
N CYS A 124 2.58 6.65 -9.07
CA CYS A 124 1.16 6.38 -8.88
C CYS A 124 0.71 6.88 -7.51
N ILE A 125 -0.52 7.42 -7.47
CA ILE A 125 -1.15 7.87 -6.22
C ILE A 125 -2.46 7.09 -6.05
N ILE A 126 -2.57 6.36 -4.96
CA ILE A 126 -3.78 5.62 -4.59
C ILE A 126 -4.51 6.43 -3.53
N GLY A 127 -5.71 6.88 -3.87
CA GLY A 127 -6.53 7.72 -3.02
C GLY A 127 -7.05 7.00 -1.77
N ALA A 128 -7.39 7.77 -0.75
CA ALA A 128 -7.84 7.28 0.53
C ALA A 128 -9.12 6.46 0.37
N PHE A 129 -9.22 5.36 1.13
CA PHE A 129 -10.35 4.43 1.07
C PHE A 129 -10.58 3.77 -0.31
N CYS A 130 -9.61 3.87 -1.23
CA CYS A 130 -9.68 3.18 -2.52
C CYS A 130 -9.29 1.71 -2.37
N GLN A 131 -10.03 0.82 -3.03
CA GLN A 131 -9.74 -0.62 -3.07
C GLN A 131 -9.39 -1.04 -4.49
N VAL A 132 -8.11 -1.30 -4.74
CA VAL A 132 -7.60 -1.69 -6.06
C VAL A 132 -7.52 -3.21 -6.12
N ASN A 133 -8.63 -3.86 -6.44
CA ASN A 133 -8.71 -5.32 -6.56
C ASN A 133 -8.57 -5.81 -8.02
N THR A 134 -8.34 -4.91 -8.97
CA THR A 134 -8.23 -5.25 -10.39
C THR A 134 -6.90 -5.93 -10.70
N CYS A 135 -6.90 -6.97 -11.55
CA CYS A 135 -5.71 -7.68 -12.05
C CYS A 135 -4.99 -6.83 -13.12
N GLU A 136 -4.45 -5.75 -12.60
CA GLU A 136 -3.93 -4.57 -13.22
C GLU A 136 -2.44 -4.28 -13.31
N VAL A 137 -1.93 -3.78 -14.42
CA VAL A 137 -0.73 -2.92 -14.37
C VAL A 137 -1.20 -1.46 -14.37
N ILE A 138 -0.95 -0.75 -13.27
CA ILE A 138 -1.25 0.68 -13.19
C ILE A 138 -0.17 1.44 -13.95
N PRO A 139 -0.51 2.21 -15.00
CA PRO A 139 0.49 2.97 -15.74
C PRO A 139 1.06 4.11 -14.89
N GLU A 140 2.26 4.57 -15.25
CA GLU A 140 2.98 5.60 -14.49
C GLU A 140 2.16 6.90 -14.41
N ASN A 141 2.37 7.67 -13.33
CA ASN A 141 1.68 8.94 -13.09
C ASN A 141 0.14 8.84 -13.07
N THR A 142 -0.39 7.67 -12.70
CA THR A 142 -1.84 7.48 -12.57
C THR A 142 -2.29 7.80 -11.15
N VAL A 143 -3.36 8.58 -11.04
CA VAL A 143 -4.01 8.86 -9.76
C VAL A 143 -5.36 8.15 -9.74
N ILE A 144 -5.51 7.21 -8.82
CA ILE A 144 -6.75 6.47 -8.61
C ILE A 144 -7.44 7.09 -7.41
N TYR A 145 -8.66 7.60 -7.57
CA TYR A 145 -9.37 8.23 -6.46
C TYR A 145 -10.87 8.00 -6.56
N GLY A 146 -11.56 8.19 -5.43
CA GLY A 146 -13.01 8.03 -5.33
C GLY A 146 -13.47 6.63 -4.97
N SER A 147 -14.63 6.56 -4.33
CA SER A 147 -15.30 5.33 -3.87
C SER A 147 -15.71 4.39 -5.01
N GLY A 148 -15.75 4.88 -6.26
CA GLY A 148 -15.99 4.06 -7.46
C GLY A 148 -14.71 3.61 -8.18
N CYS A 149 -13.54 3.72 -7.56
CA CYS A 149 -12.23 3.42 -8.17
C CYS A 149 -12.03 4.15 -9.52
N MET A 150 -12.44 5.42 -9.57
CA MET A 150 -12.39 6.20 -10.81
C MET A 150 -10.95 6.67 -11.05
N ARG A 151 -10.39 6.28 -12.20
CA ARG A 151 -9.00 6.60 -12.54
C ARG A 151 -8.96 7.91 -13.29
N ARG A 152 -8.10 8.84 -12.88
CA ARG A 152 -7.62 9.89 -13.81
C ARG A 152 -6.15 9.65 -14.05
N VAL A 153 -5.79 9.53 -15.32
CA VAL A 153 -4.40 9.67 -15.76
C VAL A 153 -4.05 11.15 -15.58
N GLN A 154 -3.13 11.44 -14.67
CA GLN A 154 -2.71 12.82 -14.43
C GLN A 154 -1.72 13.20 -15.52
N THR A 155 -2.20 13.96 -16.51
CA THR A 155 -1.39 14.43 -17.65
C THR A 155 -0.46 15.59 -17.26
N GLU A 156 -0.59 16.15 -16.06
CA GLU A 156 0.26 17.24 -15.59
C GLU A 156 0.97 16.89 -14.28
N ARG A 157 2.31 16.95 -14.33
CA ARG A 157 3.20 17.00 -13.17
C ARG A 157 2.59 17.90 -12.10
N PRO A 158 2.49 17.48 -10.82
CA PRO A 158 2.12 18.41 -9.77
C PRO A 158 3.17 19.52 -9.76
N GLN A 159 2.73 20.73 -10.10
CA GLN A 159 3.57 21.90 -9.95
C GLN A 159 4.00 21.99 -8.49
N VAL A 160 5.29 22.16 -8.26
CA VAL A 160 5.84 22.68 -7.01
C VAL A 160 5.16 24.02 -6.73
N LYS A 161 4.03 24.01 -6.01
CA LYS A 161 3.33 25.24 -5.62
C LYS A 161 3.53 25.47 -4.15
N SER A 162 4.59 26.24 -3.89
CA SER A 162 4.62 27.21 -2.81
C SER A 162 3.30 28.00 -2.74
N SER A 163 2.93 28.36 -1.50
CA SER A 163 1.81 29.23 -1.09
C SER A 163 0.45 28.55 -0.75
N VAL A 164 0.36 28.23 0.53
CA VAL A 164 -0.69 28.43 1.56
C VAL A 164 -2.04 29.11 1.22
N CYS A 165 -2.33 29.66 0.02
CA CYS A 165 -3.51 30.50 -0.19
C CYS A 165 -4.72 29.83 -0.90
N CYS A 166 -4.55 28.78 -1.70
CA CYS A 166 -5.64 28.29 -2.56
C CYS A 166 -6.61 27.24 -1.96
N GLN A 167 -6.34 26.69 -0.78
CA GLN A 167 -7.12 25.57 -0.20
C GLN A 167 -8.45 26.01 0.47
N LEU A 168 -9.17 26.99 -0.08
CA LEU A 168 -10.49 27.38 0.44
C LEU A 168 -11.63 27.22 -0.58
N ARG A 169 -11.40 26.68 -1.78
CA ARG A 169 -12.46 26.63 -2.82
C ARG A 169 -12.90 25.26 -3.35
N ALA A 170 -12.46 24.14 -2.79
CA ALA A 170 -12.89 22.83 -3.29
C ALA A 170 -13.31 21.87 -2.17
N LYS A 171 -14.43 22.17 -1.48
CA LYS A 171 -15.28 21.13 -0.90
C LYS A 171 -16.67 21.21 -1.54
N PRO A 172 -17.01 20.36 -2.52
CA PRO A 172 -18.40 20.16 -2.84
C PRO A 172 -19.06 19.45 -1.65
N LYS A 173 -20.08 20.10 -1.08
CA LYS A 173 -20.98 19.55 -0.07
C LYS A 173 -21.54 18.21 -0.56
N LEU A 174 -21.10 17.08 -0.01
CA LEU A 174 -21.96 15.89 0.05
C LEU A 174 -22.96 16.15 1.18
N HIS A 175 -24.09 16.78 0.85
CA HIS A 175 -25.27 16.67 1.70
C HIS A 175 -25.82 15.26 1.51
N THR A 176 -25.68 14.49 2.58
CA THR A 176 -26.42 13.28 2.92
C THR A 176 -27.89 13.39 2.51
N GLN A 177 -28.30 12.63 1.50
CA GLN A 177 -29.71 12.29 1.32
C GLN A 177 -30.09 11.26 2.38
N GLY A 178 -30.55 11.76 3.53
CA GLY A 178 -31.31 10.97 4.49
C GLY A 178 -32.78 11.01 4.09
N HIS A 179 -33.27 9.91 3.49
CA HIS A 179 -34.68 9.59 3.40
C HIS A 179 -35.34 9.73 4.78
N PHE A 180 -36.20 10.74 4.98
CA PHE A 180 -37.23 10.69 6.00
C PHE A 180 -38.57 10.50 5.28
N SER A 181 -39.08 9.28 5.44
CA SER A 181 -40.41 8.88 5.01
C SER A 181 -41.46 9.86 5.52
N HIS A 182 -42.28 10.38 4.61
CA HIS A 182 -43.56 11.00 4.95
C HIS A 182 -44.37 10.06 5.86
N SER A 183 -44.91 10.60 6.94
CA SER A 183 -46.06 10.05 7.65
C SER A 183 -47.02 11.20 7.89
N THR A 184 -47.97 11.28 6.96
CA THR A 184 -49.40 11.53 7.16
C THR A 184 -49.84 12.73 7.99
N TRP A 185 -50.42 13.69 7.28
CA TRP A 185 -51.37 14.69 7.79
C TRP A 185 -52.74 14.04 8.05
N ILE A 186 -53.26 14.18 9.27
CA ILE A 186 -54.60 14.65 9.71
C ILE A 186 -54.68 14.42 11.22
#